data_AF-A0A3A8P0Y8-F1
#
_entry.id   AF-A0A3A8P0Y8-F1
#
_cell.length_a   1.000
_cell.length_b   1.000
_cell.length_c   1.000
_cell.angle_alpha   90.00
_cell.angle_beta   90.00
_cell.angle_gamma   90.00
#
_symmetry.space_group_name_H-M   'P 1'
#
loop_
_entity.id
_entity.type
_entity.pdbx_description
1 polymer ?
#
loop_
_entity_poly.entity_id
_entity_poly.type
_entity_poly.pdbx_seq_one_letter_code
_entity_poly.pdbx_strand_id
1 'polypeptide(L)'
;MGASHEQPAPDAEDERARVLALLRHHGWNATSFQVLQPGFRYWFAPGGDGCVAYVDTGGAWVAGGGPITAPERVREMVEAFQQAARSAGRRVSFFATEARFSQLVPFEEFPIGEQPVWDPANWDAVLRGSRSLREQLRRARTHAVRVREVPAEVMETPGHPLRAAVEVLMEHWLASRRMATMGFLVGLAPGAFARERRAFVAEVGDRVVGFLSVTPVFARDGWFLQDLLREPSAPNGTAETLVDAAMRAAAANGRRYVTLGLAPLAGPVSPWLRFARTAGRPLFDFEGLRAFKAKFRPDAWVPLFLSHPADEPAPWAVYDALRAFARGSLVKFGLVTLLRRPRFFVRTLSALLVPWTVLLALPVSTPWFPSPWVQGAWVLFDVGLIVGLLLLLRRWRDGLATLLGVLTSADACLTLVQALTYNAARARGPWDWCVIVASVLAPATASAMLLRSRDLRVPEP
;
A
#
# COMPACT_ATOMS: atom_id res chain seq x y z
N MET A 1 -10.56 13.94 -8.42
CA MET A 1 -11.80 13.27 -7.93
C MET A 1 -11.60 13.02 -6.46
N GLY A 2 -12.30 13.79 -5.64
CA GLY A 2 -12.13 13.82 -4.18
C GLY A 2 -12.33 12.45 -3.57
N ALA A 3 -11.51 12.13 -2.56
CA ALA A 3 -11.81 11.06 -1.65
C ALA A 3 -13.14 11.45 -0.98
N SER A 4 -14.21 10.75 -1.33
CA SER A 4 -15.44 10.79 -0.56
C SER A 4 -15.09 10.37 0.86
N HIS A 5 -15.09 11.32 1.79
CA HIS A 5 -15.27 11.05 3.21
C HIS A 5 -16.67 10.46 3.36
N GLU A 6 -16.79 9.18 3.05
CA GLU A 6 -17.97 8.39 3.31
C GLU A 6 -18.03 8.25 4.83
N GLN A 7 -18.86 9.08 5.46
CA GLN A 7 -19.21 8.91 6.85
C GLN A 7 -19.81 7.50 6.99
N PRO A 8 -19.28 6.67 7.90
CA PRO A 8 -19.79 5.31 8.08
C PRO A 8 -21.26 5.36 8.49
N ALA A 9 -22.04 4.39 8.01
CA ALA A 9 -23.43 4.24 8.42
C ALA A 9 -23.54 4.08 9.96
N PRO A 10 -24.65 4.52 10.60
CA PRO A 10 -24.81 4.46 12.06
C PRO A 10 -24.49 3.08 12.66
N ASP A 11 -25.00 2.00 12.05
CA ASP A 11 -24.75 0.61 12.48
C ASP A 11 -23.26 0.25 12.47
N ALA A 12 -22.48 0.79 11.53
CA ALA A 12 -21.04 0.55 11.43
C ALA A 12 -20.23 1.35 12.47
N GLU A 13 -20.78 2.43 13.03
CA GLU A 13 -20.17 3.14 14.16
C GLU A 13 -20.35 2.35 15.45
N ASP A 14 -21.54 1.78 15.66
CA ASP A 14 -21.85 0.93 16.81
C ASP A 14 -21.03 -0.36 16.80
N GLU A 15 -20.84 -1.01 15.64
CA GLU A 15 -19.96 -2.18 15.52
C GLU A 15 -18.51 -1.86 15.87
N ARG A 16 -17.96 -0.73 15.39
CA ARG A 16 -16.58 -0.34 15.68
C ARG A 16 -16.38 0.00 17.16
N ALA A 17 -17.37 0.62 17.81
CA ALA A 17 -17.34 0.85 19.25
C ALA A 17 -17.33 -0.47 20.04
N ARG A 18 -18.12 -1.47 19.61
CA ARG A 18 -18.11 -2.82 20.18
C ARG A 18 -16.75 -3.52 20.00
N VAL A 19 -16.14 -3.40 18.82
CA VAL A 19 -14.80 -3.94 18.56
C VAL A 19 -13.75 -3.24 19.42
N LEU A 20 -13.84 -1.92 19.63
CA LEU A 20 -12.96 -1.20 20.54
C LEU A 20 -13.07 -1.74 21.98
N ALA A 21 -14.28 -2.04 22.46
CA ALA A 21 -14.46 -2.66 23.77
C ALA A 21 -13.74 -4.02 23.86
N LEU A 22 -13.88 -4.88 22.85
CA LEU A 22 -13.16 -6.16 22.79
C LEU A 22 -11.64 -5.96 22.72
N LEU A 23 -11.16 -4.98 21.94
CA LEU A 23 -9.74 -4.66 21.81
C LEU A 23 -9.12 -4.25 23.15
N ARG A 24 -9.82 -3.45 23.98
CA ARG A 24 -9.33 -3.06 25.31
C ARG A 24 -9.01 -4.25 26.21
N HIS A 25 -9.71 -5.38 26.04
CA HIS A 25 -9.48 -6.59 26.82
C HIS A 25 -8.56 -7.60 26.12
N HIS A 26 -8.61 -7.70 24.79
CA HIS A 26 -8.04 -8.83 24.05
C HIS A 26 -7.11 -8.43 22.88
N GLY A 27 -6.94 -7.14 22.60
CA GLY A 27 -6.14 -6.62 21.48
C GLY A 27 -4.64 -6.82 21.64
N TRP A 28 -4.12 -7.96 21.17
CA TRP A 28 -2.70 -8.33 21.30
C TRP A 28 -1.82 -7.96 20.10
N ASN A 29 -2.27 -8.22 18.87
CA ASN A 29 -1.47 -7.94 17.69
C ASN A 29 -1.20 -6.43 17.60
N ALA A 30 0.01 -6.03 17.19
CA ALA A 30 0.34 -4.61 17.01
C ALA A 30 -0.63 -3.89 16.05
N THR A 31 -1.12 -4.61 15.05
CA THR A 31 -2.06 -4.14 14.04
C THR A 31 -3.53 -4.17 14.50
N SER A 32 -3.83 -4.70 15.69
CA SER A 32 -5.21 -4.95 16.13
C SER A 32 -6.06 -3.69 16.20
N PHE A 33 -5.49 -2.55 16.64
CA PHE A 33 -6.22 -1.28 16.66
C PHE A 33 -6.57 -0.76 15.25
N GLN A 34 -5.77 -1.12 14.23
CA GLN A 34 -5.97 -0.63 12.86
C GLN A 34 -7.23 -1.20 12.21
N VAL A 35 -7.79 -2.28 12.75
CA VAL A 35 -9.03 -2.86 12.23
C VAL A 35 -10.25 -1.98 12.48
N LEU A 36 -10.13 -0.93 13.31
CA LEU A 36 -11.15 0.10 13.51
C LEU A 36 -11.19 1.14 12.38
N GLN A 37 -10.22 1.09 11.44
CA GLN A 37 -10.22 1.95 10.26
C GLN A 37 -11.34 1.54 9.30
N PRO A 38 -11.81 2.48 8.44
CA PRO A 38 -12.80 2.17 7.42
C PRO A 38 -12.35 1.03 6.49
N GLY A 39 -13.32 0.19 6.09
CA GLY A 39 -13.14 -0.90 5.13
C GLY A 39 -13.06 -2.29 5.74
N PHE A 40 -13.03 -2.41 7.06
CA PHE A 40 -13.19 -3.70 7.75
C PHE A 40 -14.66 -4.06 7.93
N ARG A 41 -14.94 -5.36 7.86
CA ARG A 41 -16.14 -6.02 8.35
C ARG A 41 -15.81 -6.81 9.60
N TYR A 42 -16.81 -7.07 10.42
CA TYR A 42 -16.64 -7.79 11.68
C TYR A 42 -17.53 -9.02 11.68
N TRP A 43 -16.93 -10.18 11.91
CA TRP A 43 -17.67 -11.38 12.27
C TRP A 43 -17.63 -11.52 13.78
N PHE A 44 -18.79 -11.43 14.44
CA PHE A 44 -18.90 -11.56 15.88
C PHE A 44 -19.30 -12.99 16.24
N ALA A 45 -18.72 -13.51 17.33
CA ALA A 45 -19.23 -14.75 17.93
C ALA A 45 -20.69 -14.59 18.34
N PRO A 46 -21.51 -15.66 18.29
CA PRO A 46 -22.89 -15.63 18.79
C PRO A 46 -23.01 -15.18 20.25
N GLY A 47 -22.04 -15.57 21.11
CA GLY A 47 -21.96 -15.14 22.52
C GLY A 47 -21.46 -13.71 22.73
N GLY A 48 -20.99 -13.07 21.66
CA GLY A 48 -20.63 -11.66 21.60
C GLY A 48 -19.34 -11.23 22.29
N ASP A 49 -18.60 -12.18 22.82
CA ASP A 49 -17.35 -12.05 23.58
C ASP A 49 -16.09 -12.22 22.72
N GLY A 50 -16.23 -12.15 21.40
CA GLY A 50 -15.10 -12.10 20.48
C GLY A 50 -15.50 -11.69 19.07
N CYS A 51 -14.53 -11.23 18.30
CA CYS A 51 -14.73 -10.95 16.88
C CYS A 51 -13.50 -11.24 16.02
N VAL A 52 -13.72 -11.47 14.73
CA VAL A 52 -12.69 -11.44 13.69
C VAL A 52 -12.95 -10.24 12.80
N ALA A 53 -11.99 -9.33 12.71
CA ALA A 53 -12.05 -8.19 11.81
C ALA A 53 -11.34 -8.52 10.49
N TYR A 54 -12.07 -8.42 9.39
CA TYR A 54 -11.60 -8.87 8.08
C TYR A 54 -12.04 -7.96 6.94
N VAL A 55 -11.43 -8.14 5.77
CA VAL A 55 -11.91 -7.56 4.51
C VAL A 55 -12.36 -8.67 3.58
N ASP A 56 -13.48 -8.45 2.88
CA ASP A 56 -13.98 -9.37 1.86
C ASP A 56 -13.42 -8.95 0.48
N THR A 57 -12.59 -9.80 -0.12
CA THR A 57 -11.99 -9.56 -1.44
C THR A 57 -12.87 -10.08 -2.59
N GLY A 58 -14.01 -10.68 -2.27
CA GLY A 58 -14.89 -11.42 -3.19
C GLY A 58 -14.44 -12.87 -3.42
N GLY A 59 -13.17 -13.20 -3.20
CA GLY A 59 -12.66 -14.58 -3.24
C GLY A 59 -12.28 -15.14 -1.87
N ALA A 60 -12.00 -14.24 -0.90
CA ALA A 60 -11.54 -14.61 0.43
C ALA A 60 -11.92 -13.56 1.46
N TRP A 61 -12.01 -14.00 2.71
CA TRP A 61 -12.02 -13.15 3.89
C TRP A 61 -10.60 -13.08 4.46
N VAL A 62 -10.00 -11.90 4.41
CA VAL A 62 -8.63 -11.66 4.89
C VAL A 62 -8.69 -10.89 6.20
N ALA A 63 -8.37 -11.56 7.31
CA ALA A 63 -8.39 -11.00 8.65
C ALA A 63 -7.13 -10.17 8.94
N GLY A 64 -7.29 -9.07 9.67
CA GLY A 64 -6.19 -8.21 10.12
C GLY A 64 -5.71 -8.59 11.53
N GLY A 65 -4.67 -9.41 11.64
CA GLY A 65 -4.27 -10.05 12.89
C GLY A 65 -5.10 -11.29 13.21
N GLY A 66 -4.94 -11.85 14.41
CA GLY A 66 -5.77 -12.97 14.90
C GLY A 66 -7.13 -12.49 15.44
N PRO A 67 -8.02 -13.42 15.84
CA PRO A 67 -9.27 -13.09 16.53
C PRO A 67 -9.04 -12.22 17.77
N ILE A 68 -9.94 -11.28 18.01
CA ILE A 68 -9.97 -10.42 19.21
C ILE A 68 -10.89 -11.11 20.21
N THR A 69 -10.29 -11.94 21.06
CA THR A 69 -10.99 -12.82 22.03
C THR A 69 -10.00 -13.29 23.10
N ALA A 70 -10.51 -13.93 24.15
CA ALA A 70 -9.69 -14.59 25.16
C ALA A 70 -8.81 -15.70 24.53
N PRO A 71 -7.54 -15.88 24.95
CA PRO A 71 -6.61 -16.85 24.35
C PRO A 71 -7.17 -18.27 24.21
N GLU A 72 -7.94 -18.71 25.19
CA GLU A 72 -8.54 -20.04 25.28
C GLU A 72 -9.60 -20.29 24.19
N ARG A 73 -10.19 -19.21 23.67
CA ARG A 73 -11.25 -19.24 22.65
C ARG A 73 -10.76 -19.01 21.23
N VAL A 74 -9.47 -18.72 21.04
CA VAL A 74 -8.90 -18.39 19.73
C VAL A 74 -9.17 -19.52 18.72
N ARG A 75 -9.00 -20.79 19.13
CA ARG A 75 -9.25 -21.94 18.25
C ARG A 75 -10.70 -22.03 17.79
N GLU A 76 -11.64 -22.04 18.74
CA GLU A 76 -13.08 -22.06 18.48
C GLU A 76 -13.50 -20.93 17.53
N MET A 77 -12.98 -19.72 17.77
CA MET A 77 -13.25 -18.55 16.94
C MET A 77 -12.74 -18.69 15.51
N VAL A 78 -11.54 -19.23 15.32
CA VAL A 78 -11.01 -19.46 13.97
C VAL A 78 -11.83 -20.52 13.24
N GLU A 79 -12.19 -21.62 13.90
CA GLU A 79 -12.99 -22.69 13.32
C GLU A 79 -14.37 -22.19 12.89
N ALA A 80 -15.07 -21.45 13.77
CA ALA A 80 -16.39 -20.89 13.47
C ALA A 80 -16.33 -19.83 12.35
N PHE A 81 -15.31 -18.97 12.36
CA PHE A 81 -15.08 -18.00 11.29
C PHE A 81 -14.79 -18.69 9.95
N GLN A 82 -13.96 -19.74 9.96
CA GLN A 82 -13.67 -20.53 8.76
C GLN A 82 -14.92 -21.19 8.20
N GLN A 83 -15.78 -21.76 9.06
CA GLN A 83 -17.06 -22.33 8.63
C GLN A 83 -17.96 -21.26 8.00
N ALA A 84 -18.10 -20.09 8.62
CA ALA A 84 -18.88 -18.98 8.08
C ALA A 84 -18.36 -18.51 6.71
N ALA A 85 -17.03 -18.40 6.55
CA ALA A 85 -16.40 -18.04 5.29
C ALA A 85 -16.66 -19.10 4.20
N ARG A 86 -16.50 -20.39 4.54
CA ARG A 86 -16.78 -21.51 3.63
C ARG A 86 -18.23 -21.52 3.17
N SER A 87 -19.19 -21.29 4.07
CA SER A 87 -20.60 -21.15 3.73
C SER A 87 -20.88 -19.97 2.79
N ALA A 88 -20.07 -18.91 2.85
CA ALA A 88 -20.12 -17.78 1.91
C ALA A 88 -19.32 -18.02 0.60
N GLY A 89 -18.73 -19.20 0.40
CA GLY A 89 -17.87 -19.51 -0.74
C GLY A 89 -16.58 -18.68 -0.75
N ARG A 90 -15.98 -18.47 0.43
CA ARG A 90 -14.78 -17.66 0.63
C ARG A 90 -13.67 -18.48 1.28
N ARG A 91 -12.44 -18.27 0.81
CA ARG A 91 -11.20 -18.71 1.49
C ARG A 91 -10.93 -17.85 2.72
N VAL A 92 -10.04 -18.30 3.60
CA VAL A 92 -9.66 -17.57 4.83
C VAL A 92 -8.16 -17.42 4.96
N SER A 93 -7.71 -16.23 5.32
CA SER A 93 -6.33 -16.01 5.78
C SER A 93 -6.27 -14.95 6.87
N PHE A 94 -5.26 -15.04 7.74
CA PHE A 94 -4.98 -14.07 8.80
C PHE A 94 -3.64 -13.40 8.54
N PHE A 95 -3.65 -12.10 8.28
CA PHE A 95 -2.45 -11.33 7.94
C PHE A 95 -1.82 -10.71 9.19
N ALA A 96 -0.49 -10.72 9.27
CA ALA A 96 0.29 -10.17 10.40
C ALA A 96 -0.02 -10.83 11.75
N THR A 97 -0.14 -12.16 11.74
CA THR A 97 -0.13 -13.01 12.93
C THR A 97 1.29 -13.15 13.47
N GLU A 98 1.41 -13.50 14.75
CA GLU A 98 2.67 -13.84 15.43
C GLU A 98 2.66 -15.34 15.75
N ALA A 99 3.81 -15.94 16.06
CA ALA A 99 3.96 -17.39 16.30
C ALA A 99 3.00 -17.97 17.36
N ARG A 100 2.51 -17.15 18.30
CA ARG A 100 1.47 -17.58 19.26
C ARG A 100 0.19 -18.07 18.59
N PHE A 101 -0.10 -17.60 17.37
CA PHE A 101 -1.32 -17.94 16.65
C PHE A 101 -1.30 -19.40 16.18
N SER A 102 -0.22 -19.84 15.54
CA SER A 102 -0.06 -21.25 15.12
C SER A 102 0.08 -22.22 16.28
N GLN A 103 0.55 -21.76 17.44
CA GLN A 103 0.55 -22.57 18.67
C GLN A 103 -0.87 -22.90 19.14
N LEU A 104 -1.83 -22.00 18.90
CA LEU A 104 -3.23 -22.17 19.32
C LEU A 104 -4.08 -22.83 18.24
N VAL A 105 -3.73 -22.65 16.96
CA VAL A 105 -4.55 -23.03 15.81
C VAL A 105 -3.68 -23.77 14.78
N PRO A 106 -4.11 -24.93 14.25
CA PRO A 106 -3.33 -25.72 13.29
C PRO A 106 -3.34 -25.08 11.88
N PHE A 107 -2.76 -23.89 11.75
CA PHE A 107 -2.60 -23.16 10.49
C PHE A 107 -1.13 -23.20 10.05
N GLU A 108 -0.92 -23.18 8.74
CA GLU A 108 0.41 -22.98 8.18
C GLU A 108 0.80 -21.49 8.30
N GLU A 109 2.08 -21.24 8.61
CA GLU A 109 2.63 -19.90 8.73
C GLU A 109 3.56 -19.59 7.56
N PHE A 110 3.19 -18.59 6.79
CA PHE A 110 4.03 -18.07 5.71
C PHE A 110 4.69 -16.74 6.14
N PRO A 111 6.02 -16.68 6.34
CA PRO A 111 6.69 -15.45 6.80
C PRO A 111 6.53 -14.30 5.79
N ILE A 112 6.01 -13.17 6.26
CA ILE A 112 5.79 -11.96 5.44
C ILE A 112 6.70 -10.79 5.83
N GLY A 113 7.43 -10.90 6.94
CA GLY A 113 8.38 -9.91 7.40
C GLY A 113 8.61 -10.00 8.90
N GLU A 114 9.14 -8.92 9.46
CA GLU A 114 9.40 -8.80 10.90
C GLU A 114 8.98 -7.43 11.40
N GLN A 115 8.59 -7.32 12.66
CA GLN A 115 8.42 -6.03 13.33
C GLN A 115 9.51 -5.83 14.38
N PRO A 116 10.07 -4.62 14.51
CA PRO A 116 10.97 -4.28 15.60
C PRO A 116 10.18 -4.03 16.87
N VAL A 117 10.72 -4.44 18.01
CA VAL A 117 10.10 -4.21 19.32
C VAL A 117 11.10 -3.58 20.28
N TRP A 118 10.59 -2.70 21.14
CA TRP A 118 11.38 -2.01 22.16
C TRP A 118 10.67 -2.05 23.50
N ASP A 119 11.48 -2.10 24.53
CA ASP A 119 11.16 -1.61 25.85
C ASP A 119 11.59 -0.14 25.97
N PRO A 120 10.65 0.82 26.01
CA PRO A 120 11.00 2.23 25.99
C PRO A 120 11.73 2.68 27.27
N ALA A 121 11.71 1.90 28.36
CA ALA A 121 12.53 2.19 29.54
C ALA A 121 14.04 2.16 29.23
N ASN A 122 14.45 1.42 28.21
CA ASN A 122 15.84 1.34 27.75
C ASN A 122 16.20 2.43 26.73
N TRP A 123 15.27 3.33 26.38
CA TRP A 123 15.44 4.27 25.27
C TRP A 123 16.63 5.21 25.43
N ASP A 124 16.89 5.72 26.64
CA ASP A 124 18.04 6.58 26.87
C ASP A 124 19.37 5.84 26.66
N ALA A 125 19.43 4.52 26.94
CA ALA A 125 20.60 3.70 26.64
C ALA A 125 20.78 3.51 25.13
N VAL A 126 19.69 3.28 24.39
CA VAL A 126 19.69 3.21 22.91
C VAL A 126 20.24 4.51 22.31
N LEU A 127 19.78 5.66 22.78
CA LEU A 127 20.26 6.96 22.32
C LEU A 127 21.74 7.18 22.62
N ARG A 128 22.20 6.86 23.84
CA ARG A 128 23.63 6.93 24.21
C ARG A 128 24.48 5.96 23.38
N GLY A 129 23.94 4.81 22.99
CA GLY A 129 24.62 3.81 22.16
C GLY A 129 24.68 4.16 20.67
N SER A 130 23.87 5.10 20.17
CA SER A 130 23.77 5.40 18.73
C SER A 130 24.21 6.82 18.38
N ARG A 131 25.49 6.98 17.98
CA ARG A 131 26.03 8.29 17.53
C ARG A 131 25.22 8.86 16.39
N SER A 132 24.91 8.05 15.38
CA SER A 132 24.12 8.46 14.21
C SER A 132 22.75 9.03 14.61
N LEU A 133 22.04 8.36 15.53
CA LEU A 133 20.74 8.83 16.00
C LEU A 133 20.85 10.16 16.76
N ARG A 134 21.84 10.31 17.64
CA ARG A 134 22.09 11.59 18.33
C ARG A 134 22.40 12.73 17.37
N GLU A 135 23.16 12.46 16.31
CA GLU A 135 23.44 13.46 15.27
C GLU A 135 22.18 13.88 14.51
N GLN A 136 21.26 12.95 14.22
CA GLN A 136 19.98 13.28 13.61
C GLN A 136 19.12 14.17 14.53
N LEU A 137 19.03 13.84 15.82
CA LEU A 137 18.30 14.67 16.79
C LEU A 137 18.93 16.07 16.94
N ARG A 138 20.27 16.15 17.00
CA ARG A 138 21.00 17.42 17.04
C ARG A 138 20.75 18.25 15.78
N ARG A 139 20.78 17.61 14.60
CA ARG A 139 20.53 18.28 13.31
C ARG A 139 19.11 18.84 13.24
N ALA A 140 18.11 18.07 13.65
CA ALA A 140 16.72 18.54 13.71
C ALA A 140 16.58 19.77 14.61
N ARG A 141 17.16 19.73 15.81
CA ARG A 141 17.18 20.88 16.76
C ARG A 141 17.90 22.10 16.17
N THR A 142 19.03 21.89 15.49
CA THR A 142 19.80 22.97 14.83
C THR A 142 18.97 23.67 13.74
N HIS A 143 18.11 22.92 13.05
CA HIS A 143 17.18 23.44 12.05
C HIS A 143 15.80 23.80 12.65
N ALA A 144 15.76 24.07 13.96
CA ALA A 144 14.59 24.55 14.69
C ALA A 144 13.34 23.62 14.63
N VAL A 145 13.52 22.32 14.39
CA VAL A 145 12.42 21.35 14.47
C VAL A 145 12.00 21.22 15.94
N ARG A 146 10.75 21.53 16.22
CA ARG A 146 10.10 21.33 17.54
C ARG A 146 9.08 20.21 17.43
N VAL A 147 9.08 19.30 18.39
CA VAL A 147 8.08 18.22 18.48
C VAL A 147 7.31 18.37 19.78
N ARG A 148 5.99 18.22 19.70
CA ARG A 148 5.10 18.21 20.87
C ARG A 148 3.97 17.21 20.68
N GLU A 149 3.46 16.71 21.79
CA GLU A 149 2.21 15.96 21.83
C GLU A 149 1.03 16.92 21.63
N VAL A 150 -0.01 16.43 20.97
CA VAL A 150 -1.23 17.17 20.65
C VAL A 150 -2.39 16.56 21.44
N PRO A 151 -3.23 17.38 22.10
CA PRO A 151 -4.45 16.89 22.76
C PRO A 151 -5.37 16.16 21.79
N ALA A 152 -6.03 15.09 22.25
CA ALA A 152 -6.87 14.26 21.40
C ALA A 152 -8.04 15.04 20.79
N GLU A 153 -8.56 16.04 21.50
CA GLU A 153 -9.68 16.89 21.09
C GLU A 153 -9.36 17.65 19.80
N VAL A 154 -8.09 18.04 19.61
CA VAL A 154 -7.62 18.71 18.39
C VAL A 154 -7.75 17.79 17.17
N MET A 155 -7.48 16.49 17.36
CA MET A 155 -7.58 15.51 16.27
C MET A 155 -8.99 14.98 16.08
N GLU A 156 -9.79 14.95 17.15
CA GLU A 156 -11.22 14.60 17.10
C GLU A 156 -12.04 15.65 16.35
N THR A 157 -11.75 16.94 16.56
CA THR A 157 -12.54 18.07 16.04
C THR A 157 -12.30 18.29 14.54
N PRO A 158 -13.27 18.01 13.65
CA PRO A 158 -13.14 18.33 12.23
C PRO A 158 -12.99 19.83 12.01
N GLY A 159 -12.13 20.23 11.05
CA GLY A 159 -11.91 21.64 10.73
C GLY A 159 -10.99 22.41 11.70
N HIS A 160 -10.51 21.79 12.79
CA HIS A 160 -9.49 22.42 13.63
C HIS A 160 -8.23 22.75 12.79
N PRO A 161 -7.65 23.97 12.87
CA PRO A 161 -6.55 24.38 11.99
C PRO A 161 -5.35 23.42 11.99
N LEU A 162 -4.94 22.93 13.16
CA LEU A 162 -3.87 21.95 13.26
C LEU A 162 -4.23 20.60 12.61
N ARG A 163 -5.48 20.15 12.73
CA ARG A 163 -5.95 18.92 12.06
C ARG A 163 -5.92 19.08 10.55
N ALA A 164 -6.42 20.21 10.05
CA ALA A 164 -6.37 20.52 8.62
C ALA A 164 -4.92 20.55 8.11
N ALA A 165 -3.97 21.11 8.87
CA ALA A 165 -2.55 21.09 8.52
C ALA A 165 -1.97 19.66 8.46
N VAL A 166 -2.38 18.76 9.37
CA VAL A 166 -2.00 17.34 9.34
C VAL A 166 -2.63 16.62 8.15
N GLU A 167 -3.88 16.92 7.81
CA GLU A 167 -4.57 16.36 6.63
C GLU A 167 -3.87 16.79 5.33
N VAL A 168 -3.46 18.06 5.22
CA VAL A 168 -2.65 18.54 4.09
C VAL A 168 -1.29 17.82 4.02
N LEU A 169 -0.60 17.66 5.15
CA LEU A 169 0.64 16.87 5.23
C LEU A 169 0.41 15.42 4.75
N MET A 170 -0.70 14.80 5.15
CA MET A 170 -1.07 13.46 4.72
C MET A 170 -1.31 13.38 3.21
N GLU A 171 -2.02 14.35 2.63
CA GLU A 171 -2.26 14.41 1.19
C GLU A 171 -0.96 14.56 0.41
N HIS A 172 -0.07 15.47 0.83
CA HIS A 172 1.25 15.63 0.23
C HIS A 172 2.08 14.35 0.33
N TRP A 173 2.07 13.70 1.50
CA TRP A 173 2.75 12.44 1.71
C TRP A 173 2.21 11.34 0.80
N LEU A 174 0.88 11.20 0.67
CA LEU A 174 0.22 10.24 -0.21
C LEU A 174 0.48 10.54 -1.70
N ALA A 175 0.55 11.81 -2.07
CA ALA A 175 0.92 12.24 -3.42
C ALA A 175 2.38 11.87 -3.72
N SER A 176 3.30 12.04 -2.77
CA SER A 176 4.71 11.65 -2.93
C SER A 176 4.92 10.14 -3.08
N ARG A 177 3.93 9.32 -2.70
CA ARG A 177 4.02 7.86 -2.82
C ARG A 177 3.89 7.43 -4.27
N ARG A 178 4.86 6.60 -4.68
CA ARG A 178 5.02 6.14 -6.06
C ARG A 178 4.14 4.95 -6.45
N MET A 179 3.30 4.46 -5.53
CA MET A 179 2.30 3.41 -5.76
C MET A 179 0.91 3.98 -5.53
N ALA A 180 -0.11 3.32 -6.06
CA ALA A 180 -1.49 3.61 -5.69
C ALA A 180 -1.68 3.47 -4.17
N THR A 181 -2.58 4.27 -3.61
CA THR A 181 -2.89 4.22 -2.17
C THR A 181 -3.38 2.82 -1.80
N MET A 182 -2.73 2.21 -0.82
CA MET A 182 -3.09 0.90 -0.29
C MET A 182 -4.18 1.04 0.79
N GLY A 183 -5.07 0.06 0.86
CA GLY A 183 -5.95 -0.18 2.00
C GLY A 183 -5.40 -1.25 2.93
N PHE A 184 -6.24 -1.72 3.86
CA PHE A 184 -5.95 -2.86 4.73
C PHE A 184 -4.71 -2.67 5.62
N LEU A 185 -4.92 -2.31 6.90
CA LEU A 185 -3.86 -2.10 7.90
C LEU A 185 -2.81 -1.02 7.58
N VAL A 186 -2.97 -0.25 6.50
CA VAL A 186 -2.07 0.86 6.13
C VAL A 186 -2.84 2.13 5.77
N GLY A 187 -4.13 2.18 6.09
CA GLY A 187 -4.94 3.39 5.93
C GLY A 187 -4.50 4.49 6.89
N LEU A 188 -4.67 5.74 6.49
CA LEU A 188 -4.46 6.90 7.35
C LEU A 188 -5.83 7.46 7.77
N ALA A 189 -6.05 7.57 9.08
CA ALA A 189 -7.29 8.10 9.64
C ALA A 189 -7.01 8.74 11.02
N PRO A 190 -6.30 9.86 11.07
CA PRO A 190 -5.79 10.43 12.33
C PRO A 190 -6.91 10.84 13.31
N GLY A 191 -8.08 11.22 12.80
CA GLY A 191 -9.23 11.58 13.62
C GLY A 191 -10.09 10.40 14.10
N ALA A 192 -9.94 9.21 13.51
CA ALA A 192 -10.75 8.05 13.89
C ALA A 192 -10.29 7.51 15.25
N PHE A 193 -11.21 7.49 16.23
CA PHE A 193 -10.90 7.13 17.62
C PHE A 193 -9.75 7.96 18.21
N ALA A 194 -9.73 9.28 17.93
CA ALA A 194 -8.65 10.18 18.34
C ALA A 194 -8.35 10.13 19.84
N ARG A 195 -9.37 9.93 20.69
CA ARG A 195 -9.21 9.81 22.16
C ARG A 195 -8.45 8.58 22.62
N GLU A 196 -8.42 7.53 21.81
CA GLU A 196 -7.60 6.33 22.07
C GLU A 196 -6.18 6.47 21.52
N ARG A 197 -5.92 7.49 20.69
CA ARG A 197 -4.65 7.73 20.03
C ARG A 197 -3.84 8.77 20.79
N ARG A 198 -2.53 8.73 20.59
CA ARG A 198 -1.65 9.86 20.86
C ARG A 198 -1.12 10.43 19.56
N ALA A 199 -1.05 11.74 19.48
CA ALA A 199 -0.62 12.44 18.28
C ALA A 199 0.57 13.34 18.60
N PHE A 200 1.61 13.27 17.78
CA PHE A 200 2.78 14.13 17.87
C PHE A 200 2.93 14.89 16.56
N VAL A 201 3.17 16.20 16.65
CA VAL A 201 3.46 17.04 15.48
C VAL A 201 4.89 17.54 15.55
N ALA A 202 5.55 17.61 14.39
CA ALA A 202 6.82 18.27 14.21
C ALA A 202 6.60 19.58 13.46
N GLU A 203 7.07 20.68 14.02
CA GLU A 203 6.86 22.05 13.54
C GLU A 203 8.21 22.74 13.29
N VAL A 204 8.29 23.54 12.23
CA VAL A 204 9.38 24.49 11.96
C VAL A 204 8.73 25.86 11.75
N GLY A 205 8.97 26.79 12.67
CA GLY A 205 8.13 27.99 12.78
C GLY A 205 6.68 27.58 13.07
N ASP A 206 5.74 28.10 12.28
CA ASP A 206 4.30 27.78 12.38
C ASP A 206 3.84 26.68 11.42
N ARG A 207 4.79 26.04 10.70
CA ARG A 207 4.48 25.02 9.70
C ARG A 207 4.64 23.62 10.27
N VAL A 208 3.60 22.80 10.16
CA VAL A 208 3.68 21.35 10.40
C VAL A 208 4.49 20.71 9.27
N VAL A 209 5.59 20.06 9.65
CA VAL A 209 6.53 19.37 8.71
C VAL A 209 6.61 17.86 8.96
N GLY A 210 5.98 17.37 10.02
CA GLY A 210 5.89 15.95 10.33
C GLY A 210 4.79 15.63 11.32
N PHE A 211 4.36 14.38 11.33
CA PHE A 211 3.28 13.88 12.19
C PHE A 211 3.55 12.44 12.57
N LEU A 212 3.18 12.06 13.79
CA LEU A 212 3.21 10.68 14.26
C LEU A 212 1.93 10.38 15.05
N SER A 213 1.12 9.44 14.55
CA SER A 213 0.03 8.83 15.31
C SER A 213 0.51 7.57 16.02
N VAL A 214 0.12 7.42 17.28
CA VAL A 214 0.43 6.27 18.12
C VAL A 214 -0.88 5.63 18.59
N THR A 215 -0.98 4.32 18.42
CA THR A 215 -2.14 3.52 18.84
C THR A 215 -1.79 2.55 19.97
N PRO A 216 -2.75 2.18 20.81
CA PRO A 216 -2.54 1.21 21.87
C PRO A 216 -2.49 -0.21 21.31
N VAL A 217 -1.69 -1.04 21.96
CA VAL A 217 -1.71 -2.49 21.89
C VAL A 217 -2.14 -2.97 23.27
N PHE A 218 -3.45 -2.92 23.51
CA PHE A 218 -4.05 -2.96 24.85
C PHE A 218 -3.61 -4.16 25.69
N ALA A 219 -3.67 -5.38 25.12
CA ALA A 219 -3.34 -6.60 25.88
C ALA A 219 -1.84 -6.72 26.21
N ARG A 220 -0.99 -5.83 25.67
CA ARG A 220 0.45 -5.76 25.95
C ARG A 220 0.84 -4.51 26.72
N ASP A 221 -0.14 -3.71 27.12
CA ASP A 221 0.04 -2.37 27.68
C ASP A 221 1.11 -1.55 26.92
N GLY A 222 1.03 -1.60 25.59
CA GLY A 222 2.08 -1.11 24.71
C GLY A 222 1.57 -0.20 23.61
N TRP A 223 2.48 0.36 22.83
CA TRP A 223 2.19 1.34 21.79
C TRP A 223 2.69 0.89 20.42
N PHE A 224 1.89 1.16 19.39
CA PHE A 224 2.28 1.05 17.99
C PHE A 224 2.39 2.46 17.40
N LEU A 225 3.60 2.84 16.99
CA LEU A 225 3.89 4.07 16.28
C LEU A 225 3.46 3.88 14.82
N GLN A 226 2.20 4.20 14.56
CA GLN A 226 1.46 3.77 13.37
C GLN A 226 1.75 4.65 12.16
N ASP A 227 1.45 5.95 12.24
CA ASP A 227 1.42 6.83 11.08
C ASP A 227 2.55 7.85 11.16
N LEU A 228 3.77 7.45 10.76
CA LEU A 228 4.95 8.34 10.74
C LEU A 228 5.08 9.06 9.40
N LEU A 229 4.71 10.34 9.39
CA LEU A 229 4.66 11.19 8.21
C LEU A 229 5.71 12.30 8.30
N ARG A 230 6.30 12.64 7.15
CA ARG A 230 7.31 13.69 7.03
C ARG A 230 7.16 14.38 5.68
N GLU A 231 7.18 15.70 5.67
CA GLU A 231 7.35 16.48 4.44
C GLU A 231 8.71 16.14 3.80
N PRO A 232 8.81 16.06 2.45
CA PRO A 232 10.10 15.96 1.78
C PRO A 232 11.03 17.11 2.14
N SER A 233 10.47 18.32 2.28
CA SER A 233 11.18 19.55 2.66
C SER A 233 11.57 19.63 4.14
N ALA A 234 11.10 18.70 5.00
CA ALA A 234 11.41 18.73 6.41
C ALA A 234 12.92 18.50 6.67
N PRO A 235 13.52 19.17 7.66
CA PRO A 235 14.91 18.93 8.04
C PRO A 235 15.20 17.47 8.36
N ASN A 236 16.41 17.02 8.04
CA ASN A 236 16.87 15.70 8.42
C ASN A 236 16.89 15.54 9.94
N GLY A 237 16.41 14.39 10.43
CA GLY A 237 16.19 14.14 11.85
C GLY A 237 14.75 14.38 12.33
N THR A 238 13.86 14.94 11.51
CA THR A 238 12.46 15.19 11.90
C THR A 238 11.74 13.90 12.31
N ALA A 239 11.84 12.84 11.51
CA ALA A 239 11.19 11.56 11.79
C ALA A 239 11.80 10.88 13.03
N GLU A 240 13.12 10.97 13.20
CA GLU A 240 13.84 10.50 14.39
C GLU A 240 13.40 11.23 15.65
N THR A 241 13.16 12.54 15.56
CA THR A 241 12.73 13.37 16.70
C THR A 241 11.28 13.05 17.10
N LEU A 242 10.40 12.76 16.13
CA LEU A 242 9.05 12.26 16.41
C LEU A 242 9.09 10.91 17.15
N VAL A 243 9.92 9.97 16.69
CA VAL A 243 10.09 8.66 17.35
C VAL A 243 10.69 8.84 18.76
N ASP A 244 11.69 9.72 18.93
CA ASP A 244 12.27 10.04 20.25
C ASP A 244 11.21 10.57 21.22
N ALA A 245 10.39 11.53 20.78
CA ALA A 245 9.31 12.07 21.61
C ALA A 245 8.30 10.99 22.03
N ALA A 246 7.88 10.13 21.09
CA ALA A 246 6.96 9.03 21.38
C ALA A 246 7.57 7.98 22.32
N MET A 247 8.84 7.61 22.14
CA MET A 247 9.53 6.67 23.04
C MET A 247 9.68 7.22 24.46
N ARG A 248 10.01 8.50 24.60
CA ARG A 248 10.09 9.17 25.90
C ARG A 248 8.73 9.25 26.58
N ALA A 249 7.67 9.58 25.83
CA ALA A 249 6.31 9.55 26.34
C ALA A 249 5.90 8.13 26.76
N ALA A 250 6.26 7.10 25.99
CA ALA A 250 5.97 5.71 26.34
C ALA A 250 6.64 5.30 27.66
N ALA A 251 7.93 5.63 27.82
CA ALA A 251 8.68 5.38 29.05
C ALA A 251 8.07 6.12 30.26
N ALA A 252 7.71 7.40 30.09
CA ALA A 252 7.10 8.20 31.15
C ALA A 252 5.70 7.70 31.56
N ASN A 253 4.98 7.04 30.64
CA ASN A 253 3.70 6.38 30.92
C ASN A 253 3.85 4.92 31.35
N GLY A 254 5.07 4.47 31.69
CA GLY A 254 5.33 3.12 32.20
C GLY A 254 5.15 1.99 31.18
N ARG A 255 5.04 2.30 29.88
CA ARG A 255 4.83 1.29 28.84
C ARG A 255 6.08 0.41 28.71
N ARG A 256 5.88 -0.89 28.43
CA ARG A 256 6.98 -1.86 28.27
C ARG A 256 7.10 -2.44 26.87
N TYR A 257 6.18 -2.08 26.00
CA TYR A 257 6.16 -2.54 24.61
C TYR A 257 5.92 -1.38 23.66
N VAL A 258 6.85 -1.17 22.73
CA VAL A 258 6.69 -0.24 21.62
C VAL A 258 7.06 -0.95 20.33
N THR A 259 6.37 -0.67 19.24
CA THR A 259 6.75 -1.13 17.89
C THR A 259 6.52 -0.07 16.82
N LEU A 260 7.25 -0.18 15.70
CA LEU A 260 7.05 0.57 14.46
C LEU A 260 6.34 -0.31 13.40
N GLY A 261 5.82 -1.47 13.80
CA GLY A 261 5.08 -2.41 12.97
C GLY A 261 5.93 -3.11 11.92
N LEU A 262 5.25 -3.80 10.99
CA LEU A 262 5.85 -4.65 9.97
C LEU A 262 6.90 -3.92 9.11
N ALA A 263 8.08 -4.51 9.00
CA ALA A 263 9.03 -4.30 7.92
C ALA A 263 8.80 -5.44 6.90
N PRO A 264 8.04 -5.20 5.81
CA PRO A 264 7.65 -6.27 4.90
C PRO A 264 8.87 -6.87 4.21
N LEU A 265 8.82 -8.18 3.98
CA LEU A 265 9.85 -8.94 3.26
C LEU A 265 11.24 -8.89 3.93
N ALA A 266 11.31 -8.50 5.20
CA ALA A 266 12.51 -8.61 6.04
C ALA A 266 12.59 -9.99 6.72
N GLY A 267 13.77 -10.38 7.18
CA GLY A 267 13.95 -11.64 7.89
C GLY A 267 13.85 -12.88 6.98
N PRO A 268 13.44 -14.04 7.53
CA PRO A 268 13.48 -15.34 6.86
C PRO A 268 12.32 -15.57 5.87
N VAL A 269 12.15 -14.66 4.89
CA VAL A 269 11.15 -14.82 3.84
C VAL A 269 11.63 -15.74 2.71
N SER A 270 10.69 -16.37 1.99
CA SER A 270 10.98 -17.33 0.92
C SER A 270 11.82 -16.75 -0.24
N PRO A 271 12.52 -17.57 -1.04
CA PRO A 271 13.33 -17.09 -2.17
C PRO A 271 12.56 -16.22 -3.17
N TRP A 272 11.33 -16.60 -3.51
CA TRP A 272 10.51 -15.86 -4.46
C TRP A 272 10.05 -14.51 -3.89
N LEU A 273 9.80 -14.39 -2.58
CA LEU A 273 9.51 -13.12 -1.93
C LEU A 273 10.74 -12.20 -1.88
N ARG A 274 11.94 -12.77 -1.69
CA ARG A 274 13.19 -11.99 -1.81
C ARG A 274 13.36 -11.44 -3.22
N PHE A 275 13.06 -12.24 -4.24
CA PHE A 275 13.02 -11.78 -5.62
C PHE A 275 11.99 -10.66 -5.81
N ALA A 276 10.75 -10.84 -5.32
CA ALA A 276 9.70 -9.83 -5.38
C ALA A 276 10.10 -8.52 -4.69
N ARG A 277 10.81 -8.59 -3.55
CA ARG A 277 11.39 -7.41 -2.86
C ARG A 277 12.34 -6.66 -3.77
N THR A 278 13.26 -7.36 -4.42
CA THR A 278 14.25 -6.77 -5.34
C THR A 278 13.59 -6.20 -6.58
N ALA A 279 12.68 -6.94 -7.21
CA ALA A 279 11.95 -6.51 -8.40
C ALA A 279 10.99 -5.34 -8.12
N GLY A 280 10.40 -5.31 -6.91
CA GLY A 280 9.49 -4.26 -6.43
C GLY A 280 10.20 -3.02 -5.90
N ARG A 281 11.53 -3.02 -5.73
CA ARG A 281 12.31 -1.89 -5.21
C ARG A 281 12.04 -0.55 -5.91
N PRO A 282 11.86 -0.49 -7.25
CA PRO A 282 11.48 0.75 -7.90
C PRO A 282 10.21 1.32 -7.29
N LEU A 283 9.20 0.47 -7.01
CA LEU A 283 7.86 0.77 -6.47
C LEU A 283 7.88 1.15 -4.99
N PHE A 284 8.53 0.36 -4.16
CA PHE A 284 8.62 0.58 -2.71
C PHE A 284 9.97 0.13 -2.15
N ASP A 285 10.59 0.97 -1.34
CA ASP A 285 11.89 0.70 -0.73
C ASP A 285 11.75 -0.05 0.60
N PHE A 286 11.48 -1.36 0.51
CA PHE A 286 11.34 -2.24 1.69
C PHE A 286 12.64 -2.30 2.52
N GLU A 287 13.80 -2.29 1.86
CA GLU A 287 15.11 -2.36 2.51
C GLU A 287 15.42 -1.06 3.27
N GLY A 288 15.17 0.09 2.63
CA GLY A 288 15.28 1.39 3.28
C GLY A 288 14.35 1.54 4.49
N LEU A 289 13.12 1.03 4.41
CA LEU A 289 12.19 1.00 5.55
C LEU A 289 12.73 0.14 6.71
N ARG A 290 13.24 -1.07 6.41
CA ARG A 290 13.85 -1.94 7.42
C ARG A 290 15.10 -1.31 8.05
N ALA A 291 15.95 -0.67 7.24
CA ALA A 291 17.14 0.04 7.71
C ALA A 291 16.77 1.26 8.58
N PHE A 292 15.74 2.02 8.18
CA PHE A 292 15.20 3.13 8.97
C PHE A 292 14.76 2.66 10.35
N LYS A 293 14.06 1.53 10.44
CA LYS A 293 13.64 0.96 11.73
C LYS A 293 14.83 0.43 12.55
N ALA A 294 15.80 -0.20 11.89
CA ALA A 294 16.99 -0.77 12.52
C ALA A 294 17.89 0.27 13.21
N LYS A 295 17.93 1.51 12.71
CA LYS A 295 18.77 2.58 13.29
C LYS A 295 18.41 2.91 14.74
N PHE A 296 17.17 2.59 15.15
CA PHE A 296 16.68 2.76 16.51
C PHE A 296 17.01 1.56 17.41
N ARG A 297 17.82 0.60 16.95
CA ARG A 297 18.37 -0.52 17.73
C ARG A 297 17.31 -1.24 18.59
N PRO A 298 16.32 -1.90 17.96
CA PRO A 298 15.31 -2.66 18.70
C PRO A 298 15.92 -3.76 19.54
N ASP A 299 15.24 -4.08 20.64
CA ASP A 299 15.60 -5.18 21.53
C ASP A 299 15.45 -6.53 20.83
N ALA A 300 14.42 -6.64 19.98
CA ALA A 300 14.20 -7.82 19.15
C ALA A 300 13.50 -7.51 17.82
N TRP A 301 13.62 -8.44 16.88
CA TRP A 301 12.80 -8.52 15.67
C TRP A 301 11.86 -9.70 15.80
N VAL A 302 10.56 -9.43 15.81
CA VAL A 302 9.52 -10.45 15.94
C VAL A 302 9.00 -10.79 14.55
N PRO A 303 9.07 -12.07 14.11
CA PRO A 303 8.55 -12.46 12.81
C PRO A 303 7.03 -12.32 12.77
N LEU A 304 6.53 -11.90 11.61
CA LEU A 304 5.11 -11.80 11.31
C LEU A 304 4.78 -12.73 10.14
N PHE A 305 3.61 -13.35 10.24
CA PHE A 305 3.18 -14.39 9.33
C PHE A 305 1.87 -14.00 8.63
N LEU A 306 1.69 -14.59 7.46
CA LEU A 306 0.40 -14.79 6.84
C LEU A 306 -0.01 -16.22 7.17
N SER A 307 -0.98 -16.37 8.05
CA SER A 307 -1.48 -17.68 8.45
C SER A 307 -2.64 -18.11 7.56
N HIS A 308 -2.60 -19.33 7.05
CA HIS A 308 -3.66 -19.89 6.20
C HIS A 308 -3.97 -21.35 6.58
N PRO A 309 -5.16 -21.86 6.24
CA PRO A 309 -5.50 -23.27 6.40
C PRO A 309 -4.52 -24.18 5.66
N ALA A 310 -4.20 -25.34 6.23
CA ALA A 310 -3.26 -26.29 5.63
C ALA A 310 -3.77 -26.94 4.32
N ASP A 311 -5.08 -26.93 4.11
CA ASP A 311 -5.73 -27.37 2.87
C ASP A 311 -5.69 -26.32 1.75
N GLU A 312 -5.23 -25.09 2.05
CA GLU A 312 -5.11 -24.01 1.08
C GLU A 312 -3.64 -23.73 0.71
N PRO A 313 -3.28 -23.71 -0.58
CA PRO A 313 -1.92 -23.36 -0.99
C PRO A 313 -1.53 -21.92 -0.62
N ALA A 314 -0.34 -21.75 -0.02
CA ALA A 314 0.20 -20.44 0.36
C ALA A 314 0.13 -19.33 -0.72
N PRO A 315 0.34 -19.60 -2.03
CA PRO A 315 0.20 -18.57 -3.07
C PRO A 315 -1.19 -17.92 -3.13
N TRP A 316 -2.26 -18.65 -2.80
CA TRP A 316 -3.61 -18.09 -2.76
C TRP A 316 -3.77 -17.11 -1.61
N ALA A 317 -3.27 -17.45 -0.42
CA ALA A 317 -3.28 -16.53 0.72
C ALA A 317 -2.53 -15.23 0.38
N VAL A 318 -1.37 -15.32 -0.29
CA VAL A 318 -0.63 -14.13 -0.75
C VAL A 318 -1.46 -13.33 -1.74
N TYR A 319 -2.05 -13.98 -2.74
CA TYR A 319 -2.91 -13.31 -3.73
C TYR A 319 -4.09 -12.58 -3.05
N ASP A 320 -4.76 -13.23 -2.12
CA ASP A 320 -5.88 -12.66 -1.38
C ASP A 320 -5.44 -11.48 -0.49
N ALA A 321 -4.29 -11.59 0.19
CA ALA A 321 -3.70 -10.47 0.93
C ALA A 321 -3.35 -9.28 0.01
N LEU A 322 -2.77 -9.52 -1.17
CA LEU A 322 -2.51 -8.47 -2.16
C LEU A 322 -3.81 -7.80 -2.63
N ARG A 323 -4.90 -8.57 -2.84
CA ARG A 323 -6.22 -8.01 -3.16
C ARG A 323 -6.81 -7.16 -2.04
N ALA A 324 -6.59 -7.55 -0.78
CA ALA A 324 -6.97 -6.77 0.39
C ALA A 324 -6.26 -5.40 0.39
N PHE A 325 -4.94 -5.37 0.20
CA PHE A 325 -4.18 -4.12 0.06
C PHE A 325 -4.63 -3.27 -1.14
N ALA A 326 -4.98 -3.91 -2.25
CA ALA A 326 -5.46 -3.23 -3.46
C ALA A 326 -6.91 -2.71 -3.35
N ARG A 327 -7.62 -3.00 -2.25
CA ARG A 327 -9.06 -2.69 -2.06
C ARG A 327 -9.91 -3.23 -3.21
N GLY A 328 -9.66 -4.47 -3.62
CA GLY A 328 -10.46 -5.18 -4.62
C GLY A 328 -9.66 -5.62 -5.85
N SER A 329 -9.58 -4.78 -6.89
CA SER A 329 -8.99 -5.15 -8.19
C SER A 329 -7.51 -4.81 -8.28
N LEU A 330 -6.67 -5.85 -8.38
CA LEU A 330 -5.22 -5.73 -8.62
C LEU A 330 -4.93 -5.05 -9.96
N VAL A 331 -5.76 -5.26 -10.98
CA VAL A 331 -5.62 -4.62 -12.29
C VAL A 331 -5.80 -3.11 -12.16
N LYS A 332 -6.84 -2.66 -11.47
CA LYS A 332 -7.06 -1.22 -11.22
C LYS A 332 -5.91 -0.64 -10.40
N PHE A 333 -5.45 -1.33 -9.36
CA PHE A 333 -4.32 -0.90 -8.54
C PHE A 333 -3.03 -0.78 -9.36
N GLY A 334 -2.74 -1.76 -10.22
CA GLY A 334 -1.61 -1.76 -11.13
C GLY A 334 -1.67 -0.61 -12.13
N LEU A 335 -2.84 -0.38 -12.74
CA LEU A 335 -3.06 0.72 -13.69
C LEU A 335 -2.86 2.09 -13.03
N VAL A 336 -3.42 2.31 -11.83
CA VAL A 336 -3.22 3.57 -11.09
C VAL A 336 -1.76 3.74 -10.67
N THR A 337 -1.09 2.67 -10.26
CA THR A 337 0.34 2.68 -9.93
C THR A 337 1.19 3.05 -11.15
N LEU A 338 0.85 2.52 -12.32
CA LEU A 338 1.50 2.82 -13.59
C LEU A 338 1.28 4.28 -14.01
N LEU A 339 0.06 4.81 -13.84
CA LEU A 339 -0.27 6.21 -14.11
C LEU A 339 0.47 7.20 -13.20
N ARG A 340 0.78 6.82 -11.97
CA ARG A 340 1.65 7.62 -11.06
C ARG A 340 3.11 7.64 -11.52
N ARG A 341 3.49 6.89 -12.55
CA ARG A 341 4.85 6.85 -13.10
C ARG A 341 4.91 7.01 -14.61
N PRO A 342 4.77 8.25 -15.11
CA PRO A 342 4.89 8.55 -16.54
C PRO A 342 6.11 7.88 -17.19
N ARG A 343 7.31 8.04 -16.59
CA ARG A 343 8.56 7.48 -17.16
C ARG A 343 8.60 5.95 -17.17
N PHE A 344 8.14 5.29 -16.10
CA PHE A 344 8.12 3.83 -16.07
C PHE A 344 7.12 3.29 -17.09
N PHE A 345 5.94 3.91 -17.18
CA PHE A 345 4.94 3.61 -18.18
C PHE A 345 5.49 3.74 -19.60
N VAL A 346 6.10 4.88 -19.95
CA VAL A 346 6.69 5.09 -21.27
C VAL A 346 7.79 4.08 -21.59
N ARG A 347 8.60 3.69 -20.60
CA ARG A 347 9.62 2.65 -20.77
C ARG A 347 9.01 1.29 -21.07
N THR A 348 7.98 0.89 -20.33
CA THR A 348 7.27 -0.37 -20.56
C THR A 348 6.58 -0.36 -21.91
N LEU A 349 5.90 0.73 -22.27
CA LEU A 349 5.25 0.90 -23.57
C LEU A 349 6.28 0.77 -24.70
N SER A 350 7.43 1.46 -24.60
CA SER A 350 8.51 1.37 -25.59
C SER A 350 9.04 -0.06 -25.72
N ALA A 351 9.26 -0.75 -24.60
CA ALA A 351 9.78 -2.11 -24.59
C ALA A 351 8.81 -3.14 -25.18
N LEU A 352 7.49 -2.92 -25.03
CA LEU A 352 6.46 -3.76 -25.64
C LEU A 352 6.23 -3.44 -27.12
N LEU A 353 6.38 -2.16 -27.49
CA LEU A 353 6.18 -1.71 -28.87
C LEU A 353 7.26 -2.25 -29.81
N VAL A 354 8.53 -2.27 -29.40
CA VAL A 354 9.65 -2.79 -30.22
C VAL A 354 9.39 -4.20 -30.80
N PRO A 355 9.09 -5.24 -29.98
CA PRO A 355 8.83 -6.58 -30.52
C PRO A 355 7.53 -6.63 -31.34
N TRP A 356 6.52 -5.81 -31.00
CA TRP A 356 5.28 -5.70 -31.79
C TRP A 356 5.56 -5.18 -33.20
N THR A 357 6.32 -4.09 -33.30
CA THR A 357 6.73 -3.50 -34.59
C THR A 357 7.56 -4.46 -35.43
N VAL A 358 8.44 -5.25 -34.79
CA VAL A 358 9.19 -6.32 -35.48
C VAL A 358 8.23 -7.38 -36.03
N LEU A 359 7.25 -7.82 -35.24
CA LEU A 359 6.26 -8.81 -35.66
C LEU A 359 5.37 -8.28 -36.82
N LEU A 360 5.02 -6.99 -36.78
CA LEU A 360 4.29 -6.29 -37.83
C LEU A 360 5.11 -6.15 -39.13
N ALA A 361 6.44 -6.13 -39.04
CA ALA A 361 7.31 -6.12 -40.21
C ALA A 361 7.50 -7.51 -40.87
N LEU A 362 7.14 -8.60 -40.17
CA LEU A 362 7.31 -9.95 -40.71
C LEU A 362 6.27 -10.29 -41.78
N PRO A 363 6.63 -11.10 -42.80
CA PRO A 363 5.70 -11.53 -43.85
C PRO A 363 4.44 -12.24 -43.34
N VAL A 364 4.53 -12.89 -42.17
CA VAL A 364 3.39 -13.56 -41.51
C VAL A 364 2.24 -12.61 -41.19
N SER A 365 2.51 -11.30 -41.07
CA SER A 365 1.51 -10.29 -40.77
C SER A 365 0.84 -9.68 -42.02
N THR A 366 1.33 -9.99 -43.22
CA THR A 366 0.78 -9.50 -44.49
C THR A 366 -0.73 -9.73 -44.69
N PRO A 367 -1.35 -10.84 -44.22
CA PRO A 367 -2.79 -11.06 -44.40
C PRO A 367 -3.69 -10.08 -43.62
N TRP A 368 -3.13 -9.36 -42.65
CA TRP A 368 -3.85 -8.39 -41.81
C TRP A 368 -3.87 -6.97 -42.40
N PHE A 369 -3.22 -6.77 -43.55
CA PHE A 369 -3.12 -5.47 -44.20
C PHE A 369 -3.69 -5.50 -45.62
N PRO A 370 -4.43 -4.45 -46.05
CA PRO A 370 -4.94 -4.34 -47.40
C PRO A 370 -3.87 -4.39 -48.49
N SER A 371 -2.65 -3.93 -48.20
CA SER A 371 -1.51 -3.99 -49.11
C SER A 371 -0.17 -3.94 -48.36
N PRO A 372 0.95 -4.35 -48.98
CA PRO A 372 2.29 -4.22 -48.40
C PRO A 372 2.68 -2.77 -48.09
N TRP A 373 2.16 -1.79 -48.83
CA TRP A 373 2.38 -0.36 -48.57
C TRP A 373 1.73 0.09 -47.27
N VAL A 374 0.51 -0.38 -46.98
CA VAL A 374 -0.18 -0.09 -45.73
C VAL A 374 0.56 -0.71 -44.54
N GLN A 375 1.04 -1.95 -44.69
CA GLN A 375 1.89 -2.59 -43.69
C GLN A 375 3.18 -1.78 -43.44
N GLY A 376 3.88 -1.37 -44.52
CA GLY A 376 5.10 -0.56 -44.42
C GLY A 376 4.86 0.81 -43.74
N ALA A 377 3.72 1.44 -44.01
CA ALA A 377 3.32 2.70 -43.36
C ALA A 377 3.11 2.52 -41.84
N TRP A 378 2.47 1.42 -41.42
CA TRP A 378 2.31 1.08 -40.00
C TRP A 378 3.64 0.82 -39.30
N VAL A 379 4.55 0.06 -39.93
CA VAL A 379 5.90 -0.15 -39.39
C VAL A 379 6.65 1.17 -39.23
N LEU A 380 6.58 2.06 -40.23
CA LEU A 380 7.23 3.37 -40.18
C LEU A 380 6.66 4.25 -39.06
N PHE A 381 5.35 4.27 -38.90
CA PHE A 381 4.67 5.00 -37.83
C PHE A 381 5.13 4.50 -36.45
N ASP A 382 5.11 3.18 -36.24
CA ASP A 382 5.57 2.53 -35.01
C ASP A 382 7.03 2.86 -34.69
N VAL A 383 7.93 2.82 -35.67
CA VAL A 383 9.34 3.21 -35.51
C VAL A 383 9.44 4.67 -35.07
N GLY A 384 8.68 5.57 -35.70
CA GLY A 384 8.61 6.98 -35.29
C GLY A 384 8.11 7.15 -33.86
N LEU A 385 7.12 6.35 -33.45
CA LEU A 385 6.55 6.33 -32.11
C LEU A 385 7.57 5.83 -31.09
N ILE A 386 8.30 4.74 -31.37
CA ILE A 386 9.40 4.22 -30.54
C ILE A 386 10.46 5.31 -30.34
N VAL A 387 10.91 5.96 -31.42
CA VAL A 387 11.91 7.04 -31.35
C VAL A 387 11.38 8.20 -30.49
N GLY A 388 10.13 8.60 -30.69
CA GLY A 388 9.47 9.64 -29.89
C GLY A 388 9.42 9.29 -28.40
N LEU A 389 9.03 8.07 -28.05
CA LEU A 389 9.00 7.61 -26.66
C LEU A 389 10.40 7.55 -26.04
N LEU A 390 11.42 7.10 -26.78
CA LEU A 390 12.82 7.09 -26.32
C LEU A 390 13.35 8.52 -26.08
N LEU A 391 13.01 9.48 -26.94
CA LEU A 391 13.33 10.89 -26.74
C LEU A 391 12.64 11.44 -25.48
N LEU A 392 11.37 11.06 -25.26
CA LEU A 392 10.61 11.45 -24.07
C LEU A 392 11.21 10.85 -22.78
N LEU A 393 11.74 9.63 -22.84
CA LEU A 393 12.46 9.00 -21.72
C LEU A 393 13.79 9.70 -21.42
N ARG A 394 14.51 10.13 -22.45
CA ARG A 394 15.79 10.85 -22.29
C ARG A 394 15.59 12.24 -21.69
N ARG A 395 14.59 12.97 -22.16
CA ARG A 395 14.22 14.28 -21.63
C ARG A 395 12.71 14.48 -21.77
N TRP A 396 12.03 14.50 -20.63
CA TRP A 396 10.59 14.68 -20.60
C TRP A 396 10.22 16.09 -21.10
N ARG A 397 9.40 16.18 -22.15
CA ARG A 397 8.89 17.42 -22.72
C ARG A 397 7.38 17.30 -22.92
N ASP A 398 6.62 18.23 -22.35
CA ASP A 398 5.16 18.14 -22.30
C ASP A 398 4.50 18.25 -23.68
N GLY A 399 5.06 19.08 -24.55
CA GLY A 399 4.66 19.17 -25.95
C GLY A 399 4.86 17.84 -26.69
N LEU A 400 5.99 17.15 -26.45
CA LEU A 400 6.28 15.86 -27.06
C LEU A 400 5.34 14.77 -26.52
N ALA A 401 5.08 14.74 -25.21
CA ALA A 401 4.13 13.81 -24.60
C ALA A 401 2.71 14.00 -25.18
N THR A 402 2.30 15.25 -25.36
CA THR A 402 0.99 15.60 -25.95
C THR A 402 0.92 15.17 -27.42
N LEU A 403 1.96 15.45 -28.21
CA LEU A 403 2.05 15.01 -29.60
C LEU A 403 1.96 13.48 -29.70
N LEU A 404 2.73 12.74 -28.91
CA LEU A 404 2.70 11.27 -28.90
C LEU A 404 1.35 10.72 -28.43
N GLY A 405 0.69 11.37 -27.46
CA GLY A 405 -0.66 11.03 -27.04
C GLY A 405 -1.70 11.25 -28.13
N VAL A 406 -1.61 12.34 -28.90
CA VAL A 406 -2.50 12.60 -30.04
C VAL A 406 -2.24 11.59 -31.17
N LEU A 407 -0.97 11.33 -31.51
CA LEU A 407 -0.61 10.35 -32.54
C LEU A 407 -1.09 8.94 -32.19
N THR A 408 -0.89 8.49 -30.95
CA THR A 408 -1.43 7.19 -30.47
C THR A 408 -2.96 7.15 -30.48
N SER A 409 -3.63 8.29 -30.27
CA SER A 409 -5.09 8.36 -30.37
C SER A 409 -5.56 8.20 -31.81
N ALA A 410 -4.90 8.89 -32.74
CA ALA A 410 -5.19 8.79 -34.16
C ALA A 410 -4.94 7.35 -34.67
N ASP A 411 -3.85 6.72 -34.23
CA ASP A 411 -3.58 5.30 -34.44
C ASP A 411 -4.73 4.42 -33.91
N ALA A 412 -5.16 4.58 -32.66
CA ALA A 412 -6.27 3.81 -32.10
C ALA A 412 -7.56 3.90 -32.95
N CYS A 413 -7.87 5.10 -33.46
CA CYS A 413 -9.01 5.31 -34.36
C CYS A 413 -8.81 4.62 -35.72
N LEU A 414 -7.64 4.76 -36.34
CA LEU A 414 -7.32 4.15 -37.63
C LEU A 414 -7.30 2.62 -37.54
N THR A 415 -6.71 2.08 -36.49
CA THR A 415 -6.65 0.65 -36.21
C THR A 415 -8.05 0.08 -35.95
N LEU A 416 -8.94 0.81 -35.27
CA LEU A 416 -10.35 0.42 -35.12
C LEU A 416 -11.08 0.39 -36.47
N VAL A 417 -10.89 1.41 -37.32
CA VAL A 417 -11.49 1.44 -38.66
C VAL A 417 -10.99 0.26 -39.50
N GLN A 418 -9.69 -0.01 -39.53
CA GLN A 418 -9.12 -1.16 -40.24
C GLN A 418 -9.63 -2.50 -39.69
N ALA A 419 -9.75 -2.61 -38.36
CA ALA A 419 -10.31 -3.78 -37.70
C ALA A 419 -11.74 -4.08 -38.16
N LEU A 420 -12.61 -3.06 -38.18
CA LEU A 420 -14.02 -3.21 -38.56
C LEU A 420 -14.22 -3.42 -40.06
N THR A 421 -13.46 -2.71 -40.89
CA THR A 421 -13.65 -2.70 -42.36
C THR A 421 -12.91 -3.79 -43.11
N TYR A 422 -11.78 -4.27 -42.58
CA TYR A 422 -10.91 -5.22 -43.28
C TYR A 422 -10.70 -6.52 -42.50
N ASN A 423 -10.32 -6.44 -41.23
CA ASN A 423 -9.91 -7.62 -40.45
C ASN A 423 -11.09 -8.48 -39.98
N ALA A 424 -12.20 -7.86 -39.55
CA ALA A 424 -13.36 -8.56 -39.01
C ALA A 424 -13.98 -9.55 -40.03
N ALA A 425 -14.02 -9.16 -41.31
CA ALA A 425 -14.52 -10.02 -42.38
C ALA A 425 -13.59 -11.22 -42.71
N ARG A 426 -12.35 -11.21 -42.19
CA ARG A 426 -11.30 -12.21 -42.47
C ARG A 426 -10.95 -13.07 -41.27
N ALA A 427 -11.50 -12.79 -40.10
CA ALA A 427 -11.28 -13.57 -38.89
C ALA A 427 -11.92 -14.97 -39.03
N ARG A 428 -11.12 -16.03 -38.95
CA ARG A 428 -11.53 -17.43 -39.14
C ARG A 428 -11.64 -18.21 -37.84
N GLY A 429 -11.14 -17.66 -36.74
CA GLY A 429 -11.17 -18.32 -35.44
C GLY A 429 -11.02 -17.37 -34.25
N PRO A 430 -11.14 -17.91 -33.01
CA PRO A 430 -11.05 -17.12 -31.78
C PRO A 430 -9.67 -16.45 -31.61
N TRP A 431 -8.60 -17.04 -32.15
CA TRP A 431 -7.26 -16.45 -32.14
C TRP A 431 -7.19 -15.15 -32.95
N ASP A 432 -7.81 -15.12 -34.12
CA ASP A 432 -7.83 -13.93 -34.99
C ASP A 432 -8.54 -12.77 -34.32
N TRP A 433 -9.66 -13.05 -33.64
CA TRP A 433 -10.36 -12.07 -32.83
C TRP A 433 -9.52 -11.56 -31.66
N CYS A 434 -8.71 -12.41 -31.01
CA CYS A 434 -7.80 -11.98 -29.95
C CYS A 434 -6.76 -10.99 -30.49
N VAL A 435 -6.18 -11.24 -31.66
CA VAL A 435 -5.21 -10.34 -32.31
C VAL A 435 -5.86 -9.01 -32.69
N ILE A 436 -7.06 -9.04 -33.29
CA ILE A 436 -7.80 -7.82 -33.65
C ILE A 436 -8.11 -6.99 -32.40
N VAL A 437 -8.65 -7.61 -31.34
CA VAL A 437 -8.98 -6.93 -30.09
C VAL A 437 -7.72 -6.35 -29.44
N ALA A 438 -6.62 -7.09 -29.40
CA ALA A 438 -5.35 -6.60 -28.87
C ALA A 438 -4.82 -5.39 -29.66
N SER A 439 -4.90 -5.43 -31.00
CA SER A 439 -4.45 -4.34 -31.87
C SER A 439 -5.24 -3.05 -31.67
N VAL A 440 -6.53 -3.13 -31.33
CA VAL A 440 -7.37 -1.95 -31.05
C VAL A 440 -7.16 -1.44 -29.62
N LEU A 441 -7.13 -2.35 -28.64
CA LEU A 441 -7.05 -1.98 -27.22
C LEU A 441 -5.69 -1.41 -26.83
N ALA A 442 -4.59 -1.89 -27.44
CA ALA A 442 -3.25 -1.47 -27.05
C ALA A 442 -2.98 0.02 -27.34
N PRO A 443 -3.21 0.56 -28.55
CA PRO A 443 -3.07 1.99 -28.83
C PRO A 443 -4.04 2.86 -28.04
N ALA A 444 -5.30 2.42 -27.89
CA ALA A 444 -6.32 3.16 -27.14
C ALA A 444 -5.92 3.31 -25.66
N THR A 445 -5.42 2.21 -25.05
CA THR A 445 -4.90 2.22 -23.68
C THR A 445 -3.65 3.09 -23.58
N ALA A 446 -2.72 2.95 -24.53
CA ALA A 446 -1.49 3.74 -24.56
C ALA A 446 -1.75 5.24 -24.65
N SER A 447 -2.65 5.68 -25.52
CA SER A 447 -3.08 7.07 -25.67
C SER A 447 -3.67 7.62 -24.38
N ALA A 448 -4.68 6.94 -23.82
CA ALA A 448 -5.37 7.39 -22.61
C ALA A 448 -4.39 7.54 -21.43
N MET A 449 -3.41 6.64 -21.34
CA MET A 449 -2.39 6.68 -20.30
C MET A 449 -1.33 7.76 -20.54
N LEU A 450 -0.85 7.97 -21.78
CA LEU A 450 0.09 9.05 -22.12
C LEU A 450 -0.51 10.42 -21.79
N LEU A 451 -1.76 10.65 -22.19
CA LEU A 451 -2.49 11.90 -21.92
C LEU A 451 -2.72 12.12 -20.41
N ARG A 452 -3.17 11.09 -19.67
CA ARG A 452 -3.33 11.19 -18.20
C ARG A 452 -2.04 11.39 -17.43
N SER A 453 -0.94 10.80 -17.90
CA SER A 453 0.36 10.92 -17.22
C SER A 453 0.90 12.35 -17.19
N ARG A 454 0.39 13.22 -18.08
CA ARG A 454 0.67 14.66 -18.11
C ARG A 454 0.12 15.39 -16.88
N ASP A 455 -1.12 15.06 -16.51
CA ASP A 455 -1.92 15.82 -15.53
C ASP A 455 -1.63 15.40 -14.08
N LEU A 456 -1.05 14.21 -13.86
CA LEU A 456 -0.80 13.63 -12.54
C LEU A 456 0.54 14.04 -11.90
N ARG A 457 1.07 15.21 -12.23
CA ARG A 457 2.42 15.59 -11.77
C ARG A 457 2.44 15.86 -10.26
N VAL A 458 3.06 14.93 -9.55
CA VAL A 458 3.70 15.18 -8.25
C VAL A 458 5.00 15.91 -8.56
N PRO A 459 5.31 17.04 -7.92
CA PRO A 459 6.60 17.71 -8.06
C PRO A 459 7.72 16.71 -7.75
N GLU A 460 8.68 16.53 -8.67
CA GLU A 460 9.95 15.89 -8.28
C GLU A 460 10.73 16.89 -7.40
N PRO A 461 11.45 16.40 -6.37
CA PRO A 461 12.22 17.24 -5.45
C PRO A 461 13.36 18.01 -6.13
#